data_AF-A0A836QG96-F1
#
_entry.id   AF-A0A836QG96-F1
#
_cell.length_a   1.000
_cell.length_b   1.000
_cell.length_c   1.000
_cell.angle_alpha   90.00
_cell.angle_beta   90.00
_cell.angle_gamma   90.00
#
_symmetry.space_group_name_H-M   'P 1'
#
loop_
_entity.id
_entity.type
_entity.pdbx_description
1 polymer ?
#
loop_
_entity_poly.entity_id
_entity_poly.type
_entity_poly.pdbx_seq_one_letter_code
_entity_poly.pdbx_strand_id
1 'polypeptide(L)' 'MPKLSIDGREIDVDEGTMVIQAAEELGIFVPRYCYHPGLSIAGNCRICLVEVE' A
#
# COMPACT_ATOMS: atom_id res chain seq x y z
N MET A 1 2.29 -1.52 16.39
CA MET A 1 2.35 -2.30 15.13
C MET A 1 0.96 -2.86 14.87
N PRO A 2 0.13 -2.17 14.07
CA PRO A 2 -1.10 -2.77 13.55
C PRO A 2 -0.80 -4.03 12.73
N LYS A 3 -1.60 -5.06 12.95
CA LYS A 3 -1.61 -6.28 12.14
C LYS A 3 -2.70 -6.17 11.08
N LEU A 4 -2.36 -6.47 9.83
CA LEU A 4 -3.30 -6.49 8.71
C LEU A 4 -3.06 -7.69 7.80
N SER A 5 -4.00 -7.96 6.90
CA SER A 5 -3.89 -9.03 5.90
C SER A 5 -3.99 -8.42 4.51
N ILE A 6 -3.09 -8.81 3.60
CA ILE A 6 -3.16 -8.47 2.18
C ILE A 6 -3.15 -9.78 1.40
N ASP A 7 -4.17 -10.02 0.58
CA ASP A 7 -4.34 -11.25 -0.19
C ASP A 7 -4.20 -12.53 0.66
N GLY A 8 -4.72 -12.49 1.89
CA GLY A 8 -4.66 -13.60 2.85
C GLY A 8 -3.31 -13.77 3.57
N ARG A 9 -2.34 -12.88 3.35
CA ARG A 9 -1.03 -12.90 4.02
C ARG A 9 -1.02 -11.90 5.16
N GLU A 10 -0.80 -12.37 6.37
CA GLU A 10 -0.65 -11.51 7.53
C GLU A 10 0.69 -10.75 7.51
N ILE A 11 0.65 -9.48 7.90
CA ILE A 11 1.82 -8.62 8.07
C ILE A 11 1.62 -7.67 9.25
N ASP A 12 2.69 -7.44 9.99
CA ASP A 12 2.78 -6.40 11.01
C ASP A 12 3.52 -5.20 10.43
N VAL A 13 2.88 -4.04 10.43
CA VAL A 13 3.48 -2.79 9.91
C VAL A 13 3.53 -1.72 10.99
N ASP A 14 4.33 -0.69 10.75
CA ASP A 14 4.32 0.51 11.59
C ASP A 14 3.03 1.31 11.42
N GLU A 15 2.65 2.05 12.46
CA GLU A 15 1.48 2.92 12.39
C GLU A 15 1.73 4.06 11.39
N GLY A 16 0.79 4.27 10.48
CA GLY A 16 0.92 5.26 9.40
C GLY A 16 1.50 4.70 8.10
N THR A 17 1.91 3.43 8.04
CA THR A 17 2.31 2.77 6.80
C THR A 17 1.15 2.76 5.80
N MET A 18 1.41 3.17 4.55
CA MET A 18 0.40 3.15 3.50
C MET A 18 0.19 1.73 2.97
N VAL A 19 -1.04 1.41 2.54
CA VAL A 19 -1.38 0.10 1.95
C VAL A 19 -0.44 -0.29 0.80
N ILE A 20 -0.04 0.68 -0.04
CA ILE A 20 0.90 0.44 -1.15
C ILE A 20 2.30 0.01 -0.68
N GLN A 21 2.75 0.49 0.47
CA GLN A 21 4.05 0.15 1.05
C GLN A 21 3.99 -1.22 1.73
N ALA A 22 2.90 -1.49 2.48
CA ALA A 22 2.66 -2.81 3.06
C ALA A 22 2.59 -3.91 2.00
N ALA A 23 1.96 -3.63 0.85
CA ALA A 23 1.95 -4.55 -0.30
C ALA A 23 3.36 -4.81 -0.86
N GLU A 24 4.21 -3.78 -0.94
CA GLU A 24 5.59 -3.91 -1.41
C GLU A 24 6.46 -4.79 -0.51
N GLU A 25 6.28 -4.72 0.82
CA GLU A 25 6.99 -5.60 1.78
C GLU A 25 6.67 -7.08 1.55
N LEU A 26 5.46 -7.38 1.05
CA LEU A 26 5.04 -8.73 0.66
C LEU A 26 5.41 -9.11 -0.79
N GLY A 27 6.09 -8.21 -1.51
CA GLY A 27 6.45 -8.37 -2.93
C GLY A 27 5.26 -8.24 -3.88
N ILE A 28 4.14 -7.65 -3.44
CA ILE A 28 2.93 -7.43 -4.24
C ILE A 28 3.06 -6.09 -4.96
N PHE A 29 3.13 -6.14 -6.29
CA PHE A 29 3.19 -4.93 -7.09
C PHE A 29 1.81 -4.30 -7.27
N VAL A 30 1.62 -3.10 -6.71
CA VAL A 30 0.45 -2.26 -6.95
C VAL A 30 0.78 -1.20 -8.01
N PRO A 31 0.11 -1.22 -9.18
CA PRO A 31 0.32 -0.25 -10.24
C PRO A 31 0.15 1.19 -9.74
N ARG A 32 0.99 2.11 -10.25
CA ARG A 32 0.97 3.52 -9.85
C ARG A 32 1.51 4.44 -10.93
N TYR A 33 0.95 5.64 -11.00
CA TYR A 33 1.49 6.75 -11.79
C TYR A 33 1.84 7.97 -10.93
N CYS A 34 0.94 8.38 -10.03
CA CYS A 34 1.11 9.61 -9.25
C CYS A 34 1.73 9.40 -7.85
N TYR A 35 2.16 8.18 -7.51
CA TYR A 35 2.85 7.88 -6.24
C TYR A 35 4.34 7.68 -6.46
N HIS A 36 5.15 8.34 -5.65
CA HIS A 36 6.59 8.15 -5.55
C HIS A 36 7.04 8.40 -4.11
N PRO A 37 7.88 7.55 -3.50
CA PRO A 37 8.23 7.64 -2.07
C PRO A 37 8.98 8.93 -1.70
N GLY A 38 9.70 9.53 -2.65
CA GLY A 38 10.40 10.81 -2.47
C GLY A 38 9.58 12.06 -2.79
N LEU A 39 8.29 11.95 -3.11
CA LEU A 39 7.41 13.09 -3.46
C LEU A 39 6.18 13.12 -2.55
N SER A 40 5.49 14.26 -2.54
CA SER A 40 4.21 14.40 -1.85
C SER A 40 3.14 13.46 -2.42
N ILE A 41 2.22 13.02 -1.57
CA ILE A 41 1.15 12.10 -1.94
C ILE A 41 0.13 12.80 -2.85
N ALA A 42 -0.24 12.13 -3.95
CA ALA A 42 -1.29 12.57 -4.88
C ALA A 42 -2.28 11.43 -5.17
N GLY A 43 -3.52 11.79 -5.54
CA GLY A 43 -4.63 10.85 -5.78
C GLY A 43 -5.24 10.96 -7.18
N ASN A 44 -4.51 11.48 -8.17
CA ASN A 44 -5.09 11.83 -9.48
C ASN A 44 -5.30 10.61 -10.40
N CYS A 45 -4.41 9.61 -10.37
CA CYS A 45 -4.46 8.51 -11.34
C CYS A 45 -5.39 7.36 -10.95
N ARG A 46 -5.69 7.19 -9.65
CA ARG A 46 -6.54 6.12 -9.07
C ARG A 46 -6.21 4.69 -9.52
N ILE A 47 -5.05 4.45 -10.11
CA ILE A 47 -4.65 3.12 -10.61
C ILE A 47 -4.24 2.15 -9.47
N CYS A 48 -3.93 2.68 -8.29
CA CYS A 48 -3.62 1.92 -7.08
C CYS A 48 -4.87 1.59 -6.25
N LEU A 49 -6.06 1.61 -6.86
CA LEU A 49 -7.31 1.33 -6.16
C LEU A 49 -7.36 -0.16 -5.77
N VAL A 50 -7.76 -0.42 -4.53
CA VAL A 50 -7.88 -1.74 -3.93
C VAL A 50 -9.20 -1.85 -3.17
N GLU A 51 -9.64 -3.07 -2.92
CA GLU A 51 -10.78 -3.39 -2.05
C GLU A 51 -10.28 -3.66 -0.62
N VAL A 52 -11.09 -3.33 0.38
CA VAL A 52 -10.75 -3.45 1.81
C VAL A 52 -11.95 -4.05 2.56
N GLU A 53 -11.68 -5.00 3.45
CA GLU A 53 -12.64 -5.64 4.37
C GLU A 53 -12.27 -5.40 5.83
#